data_AF-A0A5J4S308-F1
#
_entry.id   AF-A0A5J4S308-F1
#
_cell.length_a   1.000
_cell.length_b   1.000
_cell.length_c   1.000
_cell.angle_alpha   90.00
_cell.angle_beta   90.00
_cell.angle_gamma   90.00
#
_symmetry.space_group_name_H-M   'P 1'
#
loop_
_entity.id
_entity.type
_entity.pdbx_description
1 polymer ?
#
loop_
_entity_poly.entity_id
_entity_poly.type
_entity_poly.pdbx_seq_one_letter_code
_entity_poly.pdbx_strand_id
1 'polypeptide(L)'
;MTELKVIEKNDRYTVFEADYEGTKQRFRRWYNDLIEIQFTDAFASANGYRNRADMIRREAGMKETLQKCCDCIPEWIAIINGEFCVRVRKGDINLN
;
A
#
# COMPACT_ATOMS: atom_id res chain seq x y z
N MET A 1 2.00 -6.26 -21.64
CA MET A 1 0.81 -6.68 -20.86
C MET A 1 1.32 -7.13 -19.51
N THR A 2 0.92 -6.46 -18.43
CA THR A 2 1.30 -6.86 -17.08
C THR A 2 0.49 -8.08 -16.70
N GLU A 3 1.12 -9.25 -16.60
CA GLU A 3 0.43 -10.45 -16.15
C GLU A 3 0.10 -10.33 -14.67
N LEU A 4 -1.20 -10.38 -14.33
CA LEU A 4 -1.66 -10.38 -12.95
C LEU A 4 -1.72 -11.81 -12.44
N LYS A 5 -0.84 -12.15 -11.51
CA LYS A 5 -0.82 -13.45 -10.87
C LYS A 5 -1.60 -13.41 -9.56
N VAL A 6 -2.61 -14.26 -9.41
CA VAL A 6 -3.29 -14.44 -8.11
C VAL A 6 -2.35 -15.22 -7.18
N ILE A 7 -2.01 -14.64 -6.03
CA ILE A 7 -1.13 -15.28 -5.03
C ILE A 7 -1.89 -15.76 -3.80
N GLU A 8 -3.00 -15.10 -3.46
CA GLU A 8 -3.86 -15.48 -2.35
C GLU A 8 -5.31 -15.12 -2.67
N LYS A 9 -6.26 -15.96 -2.25
CA LYS A 9 -7.69 -15.68 -2.35
C LYS A 9 -8.39 -16.23 -1.12
N ASN A 10 -9.21 -15.39 -0.49
CA ASN A 10 -10.06 -15.75 0.63
C ASN A 10 -11.42 -15.07 0.50
N ASP A 11 -12.34 -15.32 1.45
CA ASP A 11 -13.71 -14.79 1.43
C ASP A 11 -13.81 -13.26 1.60
N ARG A 12 -12.70 -12.57 1.88
CA ARG A 12 -12.65 -11.11 2.08
C ARG A 12 -11.93 -10.37 0.96
N TYR A 13 -10.89 -10.95 0.38
CA TYR A 13 -10.11 -10.31 -0.67
C TYR A 13 -9.34 -11.31 -1.53
N THR A 14 -8.89 -10.85 -2.70
CA THR A 14 -7.94 -11.53 -3.57
C THR A 14 -6.66 -10.70 -3.66
N VAL A 15 -5.51 -11.32 -3.40
CA VAL A 15 -4.19 -10.71 -3.55
C VAL A 15 -3.61 -11.09 -4.92
N PHE A 16 -3.15 -10.09 -5.64
CA PHE A 16 -2.51 -10.17 -6.93
C PHE A 16 -1.06 -9.73 -6.81
N GLU A 17 -0.19 -10.34 -7.61
CA GLU A 17 1.18 -9.93 -7.85
C GLU A 17 1.32 -9.54 -9.33
N ALA A 18 2.04 -8.45 -9.59
CA ALA A 18 2.29 -7.95 -10.93
C ALA A 18 3.71 -7.39 -11.02
N ASP A 19 4.37 -7.58 -12.16
CA ASP A 19 5.65 -6.95 -12.44
C ASP A 19 5.45 -5.51 -12.92
N TYR A 20 6.00 -4.53 -12.21
CA TYR A 20 5.91 -3.12 -12.55
C TYR A 20 7.28 -2.45 -12.32
N GLU A 21 7.79 -1.73 -13.32
CA GLU A 21 9.09 -1.04 -13.26
C GLU A 21 10.25 -1.95 -12.76
N GLY A 22 10.27 -3.21 -13.22
CA GLY A 22 11.31 -4.18 -12.83
C GLY A 22 11.19 -4.70 -11.39
N THR A 23 10.07 -4.43 -10.72
CA THR A 23 9.80 -4.86 -9.35
C THR A 23 8.49 -5.62 -9.26
N LYS A 24 8.39 -6.55 -8.30
CA LYS A 24 7.15 -7.25 -8.01
C LYS A 24 6.29 -6.43 -7.06
N GLN A 25 5.15 -5.99 -7.56
CA GLN A 25 4.16 -5.24 -6.80
C GLN A 25 3.00 -6.15 -6.42
N ARG A 26 2.49 -5.96 -5.21
CA ARG A 26 1.36 -6.72 -4.69
C ARG A 26 0.22 -5.80 -4.36
N PHE A 27 -0.98 -6.17 -4.77
CA PHE A 27 -2.18 -5.44 -4.42
C PHE A 27 -3.29 -6.42 -4.09
N ARG A 28 -4.17 -6.04 -3.17
CA ARG A 28 -5.35 -6.82 -2.83
C ARG A 28 -6.61 -6.08 -3.19
N ARG A 29 -7.50 -6.78 -3.88
CA ARG A 29 -8.85 -6.30 -4.20
C ARG A 29 -9.83 -6.95 -3.22
N TRP A 30 -10.56 -6.13 -2.51
CA TRP A 30 -11.64 -6.55 -1.63
C TRP A 30 -12.93 -6.71 -2.43
N TYR A 31 -13.89 -7.46 -1.88
CA TYR A 31 -15.21 -7.66 -2.50
C TYR A 31 -16.06 -6.39 -2.58
N ASN A 32 -15.74 -5.36 -1.80
CA ASN A 32 -16.40 -4.05 -1.85
C ASN A 32 -15.70 -3.07 -2.81
N ASP A 33 -14.98 -3.58 -3.82
CA ASP A 33 -14.19 -2.84 -4.81
C ASP A 33 -13.05 -1.95 -4.25
N LEU A 34 -12.75 -2.05 -2.95
CA LEU A 34 -11.57 -1.42 -2.39
C LEU A 34 -10.31 -2.10 -2.94
N ILE A 35 -9.35 -1.29 -3.40
CA ILE A 35 -8.02 -1.75 -3.80
C ILE A 35 -7.00 -1.19 -2.82
N GLU A 36 -6.18 -2.09 -2.29
CA GLU A 36 -5.03 -1.73 -1.46
C GLU A 36 -3.76 -2.25 -2.11
N ILE A 37 -2.71 -1.43 -2.12
CA ILE A 37 -1.38 -1.80 -2.57
C ILE A 37 -0.48 -2.07 -1.37
N GLN A 38 0.40 -3.06 -1.48
CA GLN A 38 1.37 -3.34 -0.43
C GLN A 38 2.42 -2.24 -0.44
N PHE A 39 2.57 -1.56 0.69
CA PHE A 39 3.52 -0.48 0.81
C PHE A 39 4.90 -1.04 1.16
N THR A 40 5.67 -1.31 0.11
CA THR A 40 7.02 -1.86 0.17
C THR A 40 8.05 -0.83 -0.30
N ASP A 41 9.33 -1.03 0.05
CA ASP A 41 10.39 -0.16 -0.49
C ASP A 41 10.53 -0.31 -2.01
N ALA A 42 10.23 -1.50 -2.55
CA ALA A 42 10.16 -1.73 -3.98
C ALA A 42 9.05 -0.89 -4.64
N PHE A 43 7.87 -0.77 -4.01
CA PHE A 43 6.82 0.14 -4.47
C PHE A 43 7.29 1.59 -4.51
N ALA A 44 7.94 2.06 -3.44
CA ALA A 44 8.48 3.41 -3.39
C ALA A 44 9.52 3.65 -4.51
N SER A 45 10.43 2.70 -4.74
CA SER A 45 11.42 2.76 -5.82
C SER A 45 10.81 2.75 -7.22
N ALA A 46 9.77 1.95 -7.45
CA ALA A 46 9.03 1.94 -8.70
C ALA A 46 8.32 3.27 -9.00
N ASN A 47 8.06 4.08 -7.97
CA ASN A 47 7.49 5.43 -8.10
C ASN A 47 8.56 6.53 -8.06
N GLY A 48 9.85 6.19 -8.14
CA GLY A 48 10.95 7.16 -8.19
C GLY A 48 11.46 7.65 -6.83
N TYR A 49 11.01 7.05 -5.73
CA TYR A 49 11.49 7.37 -4.37
C TYR A 49 12.59 6.40 -3.91
N ARG A 50 13.45 6.83 -2.99
CA ARG A 50 14.55 5.96 -2.52
C ARG A 50 14.06 4.77 -1.68
N ASN A 51 13.02 4.98 -0.88
CA ASN A 51 12.37 4.00 -0.01
C ASN A 51 11.05 4.59 0.51
N ARG A 52 10.29 3.80 1.30
CA ARG A 52 9.01 4.26 1.87
C ARG A 52 9.13 5.52 2.71
N ALA A 53 10.20 5.64 3.50
CA ALA A 53 10.41 6.82 4.35
C ALA A 53 10.69 8.08 3.52
N ASP A 54 11.42 7.97 2.41
CA ASP A 54 11.64 9.07 1.46
C ASP A 54 10.32 9.46 0.78
N MET A 55 9.51 8.48 0.36
CA MET A 55 8.18 8.74 -0.20
C MET A 55 7.29 9.50 0.78
N ILE A 56 7.17 9.03 2.02
CA ILE A 56 6.38 9.71 3.07
C ILE A 56 6.90 11.12 3.33
N ARG A 57 8.22 11.33 3.32
CA ARG A 57 8.81 12.66 3.58
C ARG A 57 8.52 13.65 2.46
N ARG A 58 8.45 13.18 1.20
CA ARG A 58 8.21 14.04 0.03
C ARG A 58 6.72 14.27 -0.23
N GLU A 59 5.88 13.28 0.07
CA GLU A 59 4.44 13.37 -0.08
C GLU A 59 3.79 13.92 1.20
N ALA A 60 3.65 15.25 1.29
CA ALA A 60 3.09 15.93 2.46
C ALA A 60 1.71 15.39 2.87
N GLY A 61 0.83 15.12 1.88
CA GLY A 61 -0.51 14.55 2.14
C GLY A 61 -0.47 13.13 2.70
N MET A 62 0.51 12.31 2.29
CA MET A 62 0.70 10.97 2.85
C MET A 62 1.25 11.07 4.27
N LYS A 63 2.21 11.96 4.53
CA LYS A 63 2.73 12.18 5.88
C LYS A 63 1.64 12.62 6.85
N GLU A 64 0.83 13.61 6.49
CA GLU A 64 -0.26 14.09 7.34
C GLU A 64 -1.31 13.01 7.60
N THR A 65 -1.68 12.27 6.55
CA THR A 65 -2.64 11.16 6.68
C THR A 65 -2.10 10.06 7.58
N LEU A 66 -0.83 9.68 7.41
CA LEU A 66 -0.17 8.73 8.28
C LEU A 66 -0.15 9.25 9.71
N GLN A 67 0.37 10.45 9.97
CA GLN A 67 0.42 11.02 11.32
C GLN A 67 -0.95 11.12 12.01
N LYS A 68 -2.04 11.37 11.25
CA LYS A 68 -3.40 11.43 11.79
C LYS A 68 -4.00 10.05 12.05
N CYS A 69 -3.64 9.05 11.25
CA CYS A 69 -4.24 7.71 11.30
C CYS A 69 -3.41 6.73 12.14
N CYS A 70 -2.08 6.73 12.01
CA CYS A 70 -1.15 5.81 12.64
C CYS A 70 0.20 6.50 12.94
N ASP A 71 0.75 6.29 14.14
CA ASP A 71 2.17 6.57 14.42
C ASP A 71 3.14 5.57 13.73
N CYS A 72 2.67 4.81 12.74
CA CYS A 72 3.44 3.78 12.05
C CYS A 72 3.24 3.81 10.52
N ILE A 73 4.19 3.20 9.81
CA ILE A 73 4.10 2.98 8.37
C ILE A 73 3.23 1.73 8.13
N PRO A 74 2.06 1.84 7.48
CA PRO A 74 1.18 0.71 7.25
C PRO A 74 1.81 -0.25 6.24
N GLU A 75 1.48 -1.54 6.37
CA GLU A 75 1.88 -2.54 5.38
C GLU A 75 1.09 -2.42 4.07
N TRP A 76 -0.13 -1.87 4.14
CA TRP A 76 -1.03 -1.71 3.00
C TRP A 76 -1.60 -0.29 2.96
N ILE A 77 -1.65 0.30 1.78
CA ILE A 77 -2.28 1.61 1.56
C ILE A 77 -3.44 1.42 0.59
N ALA A 78 -4.60 1.98 0.92
CA ALA A 78 -5.74 2.02 0.01
C ALA A 78 -5.53 3.14 -1.02
N ILE A 79 -5.90 2.88 -2.27
CA ILE A 79 -5.97 3.92 -3.29
C ILE A 79 -7.45 4.11 -3.61
N ILE A 80 -7.98 5.26 -3.23
CA ILE A 80 -9.39 5.62 -3.45
C ILE A 80 -9.39 6.87 -4.34
N ASN A 81 -9.98 6.79 -5.53
CA ASN A 81 -10.01 7.90 -6.51
C ASN A 81 -8.64 8.49 -6.87
N GLY A 82 -7.57 7.69 -6.80
CA GLY A 82 -6.19 8.15 -7.03
C GLY A 82 -5.52 8.80 -5.82
N GLU A 83 -6.22 8.91 -4.69
CA GLU A 83 -5.68 9.42 -3.43
C GLU A 83 -5.26 8.28 -2.50
N PHE A 84 -4.14 8.47 -1.80
CA PHE A 84 -3.64 7.53 -0.80
C PHE A 84 -4.45 7.63 0.49
N CYS A 85 -5.15 6.55 0.84
CA CYS A 85 -5.93 6.42 2.07
C CYS A 85 -5.30 5.37 2.98
N VAL A 86 -5.03 5.72 4.24
CA VAL A 86 -4.50 4.78 5.23
C VAL A 86 -5.65 4.19 6.02
N ARG A 87 -5.78 2.86 6.02
CA ARG A 87 -6.77 2.17 6.86
C ARG A 87 -6.09 1.58 8.07
N VAL A 88 -6.24 2.23 9.21
CA VAL A 88 -5.86 1.70 10.53
C VAL A 88 -6.71 0.45 10.79
N ARG A 89 -6.09 -0.69 11.08
CA ARG A 89 -6.82 -1.85 11.58
C ARG A 89 -6.78 -1.80 13.11
N LYS A 90 -7.92 -2.14 13.74
CA LYS A 90 -8.01 -2.31 15.19
C LYS A 90 -7.11 -3.49 15.59
N GLY A 91 -5.86 -3.20 15.98
CA GLY A 91 -4.81 -4.18 16.23
C GLY A 91 -3.39 -3.72 15.87
N ASP A 92 -3.22 -2.60 15.18
CA ASP A 92 -1.90 -2.02 14.92
C ASP A 92 -1.28 -1.54 16.25
N ILE A 93 -0.16 -2.16 16.63
CA ILE A 93 0.45 -2.05 17.97
C ILE A 93 1.24 -0.74 18.07
N ASN A 94 0.99 0.01 19.15
CA ASN A 94 1.78 1.17 19.55
C ASN A 94 3.23 0.77 19.84
N LEU A 95 4.18 1.40 19.17
CA LEU A 95 5.59 1.36 19.55
C LEU A 95 5.83 2.42 20.62
N ASN A 96 5.63 2.01 21.87
CA ASN A 96 6.23 2.67 23.03
C ASN A 96 7.71 2.26 23.13
#